data_AF-A0A928KBN9-F1
#
_entry.id   AF-A0A928KBN9-F1
#
_cell.length_a   1.000
_cell.length_b   1.000
_cell.length_c   1.000
_cell.angle_alpha   90.00
_cell.angle_beta   90.00
_cell.angle_gamma   90.00
#
_symmetry.space_group_name_H-M   'P 1'
#
loop_
_entity.id
_entity.type
_entity.pdbx_description
1 polymer ?
#
loop_
_entity_poly.entity_id
_entity_poly.type
_entity_poly.pdbx_seq_one_letter_code
_entity_poly.pdbx_strand_id
1 'polypeptide(L)'
;MERKFKRILSAIMCAVMLLAVIPTGAFAAERNAVDSGFCGADGENLTWTLYDDGELVISGEGDMANYHYFYIDPPWEEYFPQIKVITVEEGVTSIGYYAFVVATTLYYRVNLPKSIKSIAGPTVDTDLDGHCLAVCYAGSEEDWAEVEHRHYDIGVKYEGDGTWFEEAYTGSCYGEDLTKAIVDCCIKMYFNGEEPPIFCEVFCFQAGDRWPDDEVDVYVHFYLGETEAEKVLIYGRFGDRDEFFIGEREVGKTTKATVTIPPADYGEFYVRAELVDAAGKIVAASEDYLLENDAIPEPEVDPTEGMTFFEKIKYTFNLFVAEIAWGIYVMNILFYLIGMSF
;
A
#
# COMPACT_ATOMS: atom_id res chain seq x y z
N MET A 1 -25.30 -51.86 -52.34
CA MET A 1 -24.50 -50.61 -52.35
C MET A 1 -24.82 -49.75 -51.13
N GLU A 2 -26.10 -49.52 -50.82
CA GLU A 2 -26.58 -48.74 -49.65
C GLU A 2 -26.00 -49.13 -48.28
N ARG A 3 -25.91 -50.43 -47.96
CA ARG A 3 -25.46 -50.90 -46.64
C ARG A 3 -23.98 -50.61 -46.37
N LYS A 4 -23.15 -50.58 -47.42
CA LYS A 4 -21.73 -50.20 -47.34
C LYS A 4 -21.58 -48.67 -47.24
N PHE A 5 -22.41 -47.92 -47.97
CA PHE A 5 -22.43 -46.45 -47.92
C PHE A 5 -22.81 -45.91 -46.53
N LYS A 6 -23.84 -46.48 -45.88
CA LYS A 6 -24.25 -46.08 -44.51
C LYS A 6 -23.18 -46.36 -43.45
N ARG A 7 -22.39 -47.43 -43.61
CA ARG A 7 -21.27 -47.76 -42.71
C ARG A 7 -20.09 -46.80 -42.87
N ILE A 8 -19.77 -46.43 -44.11
CA ILE A 8 -18.72 -45.45 -44.39
C ILE A 8 -19.14 -44.07 -43.87
N LEU A 9 -20.39 -43.67 -44.10
CA LEU A 9 -20.91 -42.39 -43.60
C LEU A 9 -20.89 -42.33 -42.06
N SER A 10 -21.27 -43.41 -41.38
CA SER A 10 -21.19 -43.48 -39.91
C SER A 10 -19.74 -43.39 -39.40
N ALA A 11 -18.79 -44.05 -40.08
CA ALA A 11 -17.38 -44.00 -39.70
C ALA A 11 -16.78 -42.60 -39.92
N ILE A 12 -17.16 -41.90 -40.99
CA ILE A 12 -16.76 -40.52 -41.25
C ILE A 12 -17.36 -39.58 -40.19
N MET A 13 -18.63 -39.75 -39.82
CA MET A 13 -19.24 -38.93 -38.76
C MET A 13 -18.58 -39.16 -37.40
N CYS A 14 -18.21 -40.40 -37.04
CA CYS A 14 -17.44 -40.67 -35.83
C CYS A 14 -16.02 -40.06 -35.90
N ALA A 15 -15.35 -40.12 -37.05
CA ALA A 15 -14.04 -39.52 -37.23
C ALA A 15 -14.10 -37.97 -37.16
N VAL A 16 -15.15 -37.36 -37.71
CA VAL A 16 -15.38 -35.91 -37.62
C VAL A 16 -15.70 -35.48 -36.19
N MET A 17 -16.47 -36.28 -35.43
CA MET A 17 -16.67 -36.00 -33.99
C MET A 17 -15.37 -36.14 -33.20
N LEU A 18 -14.53 -37.13 -33.49
CA LEU A 18 -13.23 -37.30 -32.83
C LEU A 18 -12.22 -36.19 -33.20
N LEU A 19 -12.28 -35.64 -34.41
CA LEU A 19 -11.44 -34.52 -34.86
C LEU A 19 -11.94 -33.16 -34.39
N ALA A 20 -13.23 -33.03 -34.05
CA ALA A 20 -13.81 -31.81 -33.49
C ALA A 20 -13.65 -31.68 -31.96
N VAL A 21 -13.22 -32.76 -31.29
CA VAL A 21 -12.68 -32.69 -29.91
C VAL A 21 -11.19 -32.33 -30.01
N ILE A 22 -10.90 -31.18 -30.60
CA ILE A 22 -9.72 -30.44 -30.16
C ILE A 22 -10.19 -29.87 -28.82
N PRO A 23 -9.52 -30.16 -27.69
CA PRO A 23 -9.71 -29.32 -26.52
C PRO A 23 -9.50 -27.90 -27.05
N THR A 24 -10.53 -27.06 -26.99
CA THR A 24 -10.28 -25.62 -26.85
C THR A 24 -9.59 -25.50 -25.50
N GLY A 25 -8.33 -25.95 -25.44
CA GLY A 25 -7.38 -25.45 -24.49
C GLY A 25 -7.50 -23.97 -24.70
N ALA A 26 -7.92 -23.27 -23.65
CA ALA A 26 -7.49 -21.92 -23.48
C ALA A 26 -6.06 -21.87 -24.02
N PHE A 27 -5.81 -21.03 -25.02
CA PHE A 27 -4.47 -20.53 -25.16
C PHE A 27 -4.23 -19.77 -23.86
N ALA A 28 -3.88 -20.49 -22.78
CA ALA A 28 -2.99 -19.93 -21.81
C ALA A 28 -1.83 -19.47 -22.68
N ALA A 29 -1.63 -18.15 -22.73
CA ALA A 29 -0.47 -17.59 -23.39
C ALA A 29 0.73 -18.44 -22.92
N GLU A 30 1.52 -18.94 -23.87
CA GLU A 30 2.72 -19.70 -23.52
C GLU A 30 3.67 -18.71 -22.84
N ARG A 31 3.56 -18.63 -21.52
CA ARG A 31 4.41 -17.80 -20.67
C ARG A 31 5.70 -18.54 -20.38
N ASN A 32 6.82 -17.85 -20.46
CA ASN A 32 8.13 -18.43 -20.23
C ASN A 32 8.58 -18.11 -18.81
N ALA A 33 9.15 -19.11 -18.13
CA ALA A 33 9.83 -18.88 -16.86
C ALA A 33 11.09 -18.04 -17.14
N VAL A 34 11.18 -16.88 -16.48
CA VAL A 34 12.34 -15.99 -16.45
C VAL A 34 13.40 -16.56 -15.51
N ASP A 35 12.99 -16.93 -14.31
CA ASP A 35 13.84 -17.55 -13.30
C ASP A 35 13.02 -18.34 -12.27
N SER A 36 13.67 -19.18 -11.48
CA SER A 36 13.03 -20.00 -10.45
C SER A 36 14.02 -20.48 -9.39
N GLY A 37 13.52 -20.81 -8.21
CA GLY A 37 14.35 -21.36 -7.13
C GLY A 37 13.54 -21.82 -5.94
N PHE A 38 14.22 -22.00 -4.80
CA PHE A 38 13.60 -22.40 -3.54
C PHE A 38 13.44 -21.19 -2.60
N CYS A 39 12.38 -21.22 -1.79
CA CYS A 39 12.04 -20.14 -0.86
C CYS A 39 11.37 -20.65 0.42
N GLY A 40 11.50 -21.95 0.70
CA GLY A 40 10.88 -22.58 1.85
C GLY A 40 11.73 -22.46 3.13
N ALA A 41 11.08 -22.36 4.29
CA ALA A 41 11.75 -22.33 5.58
C ALA A 41 12.53 -23.62 5.86
N ASP A 42 12.06 -24.76 5.33
CA ASP A 42 12.71 -26.08 5.41
C ASP A 42 13.47 -26.43 4.11
N GLY A 43 13.97 -25.39 3.42
CA GLY A 43 14.75 -25.52 2.19
C GLY A 43 13.86 -25.62 0.95
N GLU A 44 13.69 -26.84 0.43
CA GLU A 44 13.04 -27.08 -0.87
C GLU A 44 11.52 -27.25 -0.78
N ASN A 45 10.90 -27.02 0.39
CA ASN A 45 9.47 -27.25 0.59
C ASN A 45 8.58 -26.26 -0.17
N LEU A 46 9.09 -25.05 -0.44
CA LEU A 46 8.48 -24.08 -1.35
C LEU A 46 9.44 -23.73 -2.49
N THR A 47 8.86 -23.47 -3.66
CA THR A 47 9.54 -22.97 -4.85
C THR A 47 8.91 -21.66 -5.31
N TRP A 48 9.71 -20.83 -5.97
CA TRP A 48 9.23 -19.66 -6.67
C TRP A 48 9.54 -19.77 -8.17
N THR A 49 8.69 -19.19 -9.01
CA THR A 49 8.91 -19.08 -10.46
C THR A 49 8.39 -17.73 -10.91
N LEU A 50 9.24 -16.97 -11.60
CA LEU A 50 8.84 -15.72 -12.22
C LEU A 50 8.62 -15.93 -13.70
N TYR A 51 7.50 -15.43 -14.21
CA TYR A 51 7.13 -15.51 -15.63
C TYR A 51 7.37 -14.18 -16.35
N ASP A 52 7.49 -14.25 -17.68
CA ASP A 52 7.76 -13.12 -18.58
C ASP A 52 6.59 -12.13 -18.69
N ASP A 53 5.39 -12.51 -18.25
CA ASP A 53 4.23 -11.63 -18.08
C ASP A 53 4.32 -10.72 -16.84
N GLY A 54 5.21 -11.06 -15.89
CA GLY A 54 5.43 -10.36 -14.62
C GLY A 54 4.74 -11.00 -13.42
N GLU A 55 4.24 -12.23 -13.53
CA GLU A 55 3.72 -12.98 -12.37
C GLU A 55 4.83 -13.77 -11.66
N LEU A 56 5.01 -13.50 -10.36
CA LEU A 56 5.80 -14.31 -9.43
C LEU A 56 4.88 -15.34 -8.76
N VAL A 57 5.09 -16.63 -9.02
CA VAL A 57 4.31 -17.71 -8.40
C VAL A 57 5.13 -18.40 -7.31
N ILE A 58 4.58 -18.51 -6.11
CA ILE A 58 5.12 -19.29 -4.99
C ILE A 58 4.26 -20.55 -4.82
N SER A 59 4.89 -21.72 -4.89
CA SER A 59 4.20 -23.02 -4.85
C SER A 59 4.90 -24.00 -3.93
N GLY A 60 4.16 -24.99 -3.41
CA GLY A 60 4.66 -26.03 -2.52
C GLY A 60 3.83 -26.18 -1.26
N GLU A 61 4.39 -26.83 -0.25
CA GLU A 61 3.72 -27.06 1.03
C GLU A 61 4.55 -26.54 2.20
N GLY A 62 3.88 -25.87 3.14
CA GLY A 62 4.47 -25.42 4.40
C GLY A 62 4.90 -23.95 4.41
N ASP A 63 5.89 -23.65 5.23
CA ASP A 63 6.23 -22.28 5.60
C ASP A 63 7.28 -21.67 4.66
N MET A 64 7.12 -20.37 4.38
CA MET A 64 8.08 -19.57 3.63
C MET A 64 9.25 -19.13 4.53
N ALA A 65 10.46 -19.07 3.96
CA ALA A 65 11.62 -18.57 4.67
C ALA A 65 11.47 -17.08 5.04
N ASN A 66 12.11 -16.67 6.14
CA ASN A 66 12.22 -15.27 6.55
C ASN A 66 13.42 -14.60 5.87
N TYR A 67 13.27 -13.33 5.53
CA TYR A 67 14.28 -12.48 4.89
C TYR A 67 14.59 -11.28 5.78
N HIS A 68 15.66 -10.54 5.44
CA HIS A 68 16.12 -9.41 6.22
C HIS A 68 16.77 -8.35 5.33
N TYR A 69 16.25 -7.12 5.38
CA TYR A 69 16.63 -5.98 4.54
C TYR A 69 18.15 -5.74 4.39
N PHE A 70 18.96 -6.06 5.41
CA PHE A 70 20.40 -5.82 5.38
C PHE A 70 21.28 -7.05 5.09
N TYR A 71 20.74 -8.28 5.18
CA TYR A 71 21.60 -9.47 5.28
C TYR A 71 21.09 -10.69 4.51
N ILE A 72 19.79 -10.78 4.22
CA ILE A 72 19.18 -11.95 3.58
C ILE A 72 18.06 -11.46 2.67
N ASP A 73 18.36 -11.24 1.40
CA ASP A 73 17.36 -10.78 0.43
C ASP A 73 16.47 -11.94 -0.05
N PRO A 74 15.20 -11.68 -0.38
CA PRO A 74 14.38 -12.68 -1.05
C PRO A 74 15.00 -13.05 -2.41
N PRO A 75 14.87 -14.31 -2.86
CA PRO A 75 15.48 -14.76 -4.13
C PRO A 75 15.04 -13.97 -5.37
N TRP A 76 13.92 -13.25 -5.27
CA TRP A 76 13.34 -12.45 -6.35
C TRP A 76 13.61 -10.95 -6.24
N GLU A 77 14.49 -10.51 -5.33
CA GLU A 77 14.76 -9.09 -5.06
C GLU A 77 15.13 -8.31 -6.34
N GLU A 78 16.07 -8.83 -7.14
CA GLU A 78 16.52 -8.17 -8.37
C GLU A 78 15.42 -8.06 -9.44
N TYR A 79 14.37 -8.86 -9.29
CA TYR A 79 13.25 -8.93 -10.22
C TYR A 79 12.04 -8.10 -9.79
N PHE A 80 12.06 -7.43 -8.63
CA PHE A 80 10.95 -6.57 -8.25
C PHE A 80 10.49 -5.62 -9.36
N PRO A 81 11.37 -4.91 -10.12
CA PRO A 81 10.97 -4.02 -11.21
C PRO A 81 10.11 -4.61 -12.31
N GLN A 82 10.07 -5.94 -12.45
CA GLN A 82 9.29 -6.66 -13.44
C GLN A 82 8.07 -7.38 -12.84
N ILE A 83 7.98 -7.50 -11.52
CA ILE A 83 6.85 -8.15 -10.83
C ILE A 83 5.64 -7.22 -10.84
N LYS A 84 4.51 -7.75 -11.32
CA LYS A 84 3.20 -7.08 -11.36
C LYS A 84 2.16 -7.82 -10.50
N VAL A 85 2.29 -9.14 -10.42
CA VAL A 85 1.40 -10.01 -9.66
C VAL A 85 2.25 -11.00 -8.88
N ILE A 86 1.91 -11.21 -7.61
CA ILE A 86 2.47 -12.25 -6.77
C ILE A 86 1.36 -13.23 -6.46
N THR A 87 1.52 -14.48 -6.84
CA THR A 87 0.55 -15.53 -6.57
C THR A 87 1.14 -16.55 -5.62
N VAL A 88 0.58 -16.66 -4.42
CA VAL A 88 0.90 -17.70 -3.47
C VAL A 88 -0.12 -18.82 -3.64
N GLU A 89 0.33 -20.03 -3.95
CA GLU A 89 -0.56 -21.16 -4.22
C GLU A 89 -0.98 -21.89 -2.95
N GLU A 90 -2.10 -22.61 -3.04
CA GLU A 90 -2.62 -23.45 -1.97
C GLU A 90 -1.57 -24.47 -1.50
N GLY A 91 -1.44 -24.62 -0.18
CA GLY A 91 -0.43 -25.46 0.45
C GLY A 91 0.62 -24.65 1.22
N VAL A 92 0.85 -23.40 0.80
CA VAL A 92 1.68 -22.45 1.58
C VAL A 92 0.92 -22.05 2.84
N THR A 93 1.56 -22.17 4.00
CA THR A 93 0.95 -21.91 5.31
C THR A 93 1.39 -20.62 5.97
N SER A 94 2.52 -20.04 5.55
CA SER A 94 2.93 -18.73 6.02
C SER A 94 3.77 -17.95 5.03
N ILE A 95 3.71 -16.63 5.16
CA ILE A 95 4.55 -15.67 4.44
C ILE A 95 5.64 -15.17 5.40
N GLY A 96 6.88 -15.24 4.93
CA GLY A 96 8.05 -14.86 5.71
C GLY A 96 8.25 -13.34 5.81
N TYR A 97 9.03 -12.96 6.81
CA TYR A 97 9.46 -11.59 7.07
C TYR A 97 10.20 -10.98 5.86
N TYR A 98 9.98 -9.69 5.56
CA TYR A 98 10.57 -8.96 4.41
C TYR A 98 10.37 -9.61 3.02
N ALA A 99 9.53 -10.64 2.87
CA ALA A 99 9.45 -11.42 1.63
C ALA A 99 9.06 -10.60 0.39
N PHE A 100 8.25 -9.55 0.57
CA PHE A 100 7.79 -8.68 -0.51
C PHE A 100 8.09 -7.20 -0.24
N VAL A 101 9.11 -6.93 0.58
CA VAL A 101 9.55 -5.55 0.81
C VAL A 101 10.29 -5.08 -0.41
N VAL A 102 9.70 -4.11 -1.09
CA VAL A 102 10.21 -3.59 -2.35
C VAL A 102 10.94 -2.28 -2.10
N ALA A 103 12.22 -2.21 -2.47
CA ALA A 103 13.01 -0.99 -2.38
C ALA A 103 12.67 0.06 -3.46
N THR A 104 11.74 -0.24 -4.38
CA THR A 104 11.35 0.66 -5.49
C THR A 104 9.86 0.64 -5.74
N THR A 105 9.34 1.79 -6.17
CA THR A 105 7.92 2.10 -6.44
C THR A 105 7.31 1.14 -7.46
N LEU A 106 6.76 0.02 -6.98
CA LEU A 106 6.15 -1.01 -7.80
C LEU A 106 4.81 -1.40 -7.19
N TYR A 107 3.80 -1.25 -8.02
CA TYR A 107 2.43 -1.58 -7.68
C TYR A 107 2.16 -3.00 -8.14
N TYR A 108 1.89 -3.87 -7.17
CA TYR A 108 1.58 -5.26 -7.46
C TYR A 108 0.34 -5.69 -6.69
N ARG A 109 -0.31 -6.72 -7.24
CA ARG A 109 -1.38 -7.46 -6.57
C ARG A 109 -0.80 -8.71 -5.94
N VAL A 110 -1.32 -9.09 -4.79
CA VAL A 110 -1.00 -10.38 -4.17
C VAL A 110 -2.24 -11.27 -4.10
N ASN A 111 -2.12 -12.48 -4.64
CA ASN A 111 -3.10 -13.54 -4.50
C ASN A 111 -2.68 -14.45 -3.36
N LEU A 112 -3.54 -14.54 -2.34
CA LEU A 112 -3.30 -15.36 -1.16
C LEU A 112 -4.27 -16.54 -1.13
N PRO A 113 -3.78 -17.76 -0.89
CA PRO A 113 -4.60 -18.95 -0.79
C PRO A 113 -5.27 -19.01 0.58
N LYS A 114 -6.32 -19.83 0.70
CA LYS A 114 -7.00 -20.03 2.00
C LYS A 114 -6.12 -20.79 3.00
N SER A 115 -5.10 -21.50 2.53
CA SER A 115 -4.14 -22.22 3.38
C SER A 115 -3.26 -21.34 4.25
N ILE A 116 -3.21 -20.01 4.02
CA ILE A 116 -2.41 -19.10 4.85
C ILE A 116 -2.94 -19.10 6.28
N LYS A 117 -2.04 -19.36 7.23
CA LYS A 117 -2.32 -19.36 8.66
C LYS A 117 -1.62 -18.22 9.38
N SER A 118 -0.51 -17.72 8.85
CA SER A 118 0.21 -16.60 9.46
C SER A 118 0.99 -15.78 8.45
N ILE A 119 1.13 -14.49 8.73
CA ILE A 119 1.91 -13.53 7.95
C ILE A 119 2.84 -12.80 8.91
N ALA A 120 4.14 -12.84 8.65
CA ALA A 120 5.14 -12.13 9.44
C ALA A 120 5.42 -10.73 8.87
N GLY A 121 5.31 -9.69 9.70
CA GLY A 121 5.54 -8.29 9.33
C GLY A 121 6.80 -7.68 9.99
N PRO A 122 7.41 -6.64 9.38
CA PRO A 122 7.13 -6.05 8.05
C PRO A 122 7.25 -6.97 6.84
N THR A 123 6.31 -6.80 5.91
CA THR A 123 6.30 -7.47 4.60
C THR A 123 6.35 -6.47 3.43
N VAL A 124 6.08 -5.17 3.67
CA VAL A 124 6.20 -4.05 2.70
C VAL A 124 6.75 -2.82 3.44
N ASP A 125 7.63 -2.02 2.81
CA ASP A 125 8.16 -0.77 3.37
C ASP A 125 7.22 0.41 3.05
N THR A 126 6.74 1.11 4.08
CA THR A 126 5.78 2.22 3.99
C THR A 126 6.40 3.58 3.75
N ASP A 127 7.73 3.71 3.89
CA ASP A 127 8.40 5.03 3.89
C ASP A 127 8.85 5.47 2.48
N LEU A 128 8.65 4.62 1.46
CA LEU A 128 9.21 4.79 0.10
C LEU A 128 8.17 4.71 -1.05
N ASP A 129 6.94 5.17 -0.83
CA ASP A 129 5.85 5.21 -1.84
C ASP A 129 5.40 3.81 -2.36
N GLY A 130 5.86 2.73 -1.73
CA GLY A 130 5.58 1.34 -2.08
C GLY A 130 4.30 0.83 -1.43
N HIS A 131 3.16 1.02 -2.09
CA HIS A 131 1.89 0.44 -1.64
C HIS A 131 1.60 -0.88 -2.35
N CYS A 132 1.23 -1.91 -1.59
CA CYS A 132 0.52 -3.05 -2.18
C CYS A 132 -0.83 -2.53 -2.66
N LEU A 133 -1.17 -2.67 -3.94
CA LEU A 133 -2.45 -2.09 -4.42
C LEU A 133 -3.65 -2.91 -3.96
N ALA A 134 -3.54 -4.23 -4.05
CA ALA A 134 -4.65 -5.11 -3.77
C ALA A 134 -4.17 -6.46 -3.26
N VAL A 135 -4.84 -6.96 -2.21
CA VAL A 135 -4.69 -8.33 -1.74
C VAL A 135 -5.99 -9.09 -2.05
N CYS A 136 -5.88 -10.19 -2.76
CA CYS A 136 -6.99 -11.09 -3.06
C CYS A 136 -6.82 -12.38 -2.28
N TYR A 137 -7.55 -12.49 -1.18
CA TYR A 137 -7.56 -13.67 -0.35
C TYR A 137 -8.65 -14.64 -0.82
N ALA A 138 -8.29 -15.90 -1.02
CA ALA A 138 -9.22 -16.93 -1.46
C ALA A 138 -10.27 -17.30 -0.39
N GLY A 139 -9.98 -17.03 0.89
CA GLY A 139 -10.91 -17.23 2.01
C GLY A 139 -11.86 -16.04 2.23
N SER A 140 -12.81 -16.21 3.14
CA SER A 140 -13.73 -15.15 3.56
C SER A 140 -13.07 -14.16 4.54
N GLU A 141 -13.75 -13.06 4.85
CA GLU A 141 -13.33 -12.15 5.94
C GLU A 141 -13.22 -12.87 7.30
N GLU A 142 -14.08 -13.86 7.55
CA GLU A 142 -14.02 -14.67 8.78
C GLU A 142 -12.78 -15.57 8.79
N ASP A 143 -12.48 -16.23 7.67
CA ASP A 143 -11.26 -17.03 7.52
C ASP A 143 -10.01 -16.14 7.72
N TRP A 144 -10.10 -14.89 7.26
CA TRP A 144 -9.01 -13.92 7.37
C TRP A 144 -8.76 -13.46 8.80
N ALA A 145 -9.83 -13.25 9.58
CA ALA A 145 -9.73 -12.86 10.98
C ALA A 145 -9.02 -13.92 11.85
N GLU A 146 -8.91 -15.17 11.37
CA GLU A 146 -8.17 -16.26 12.03
C GLU A 146 -6.68 -16.30 11.65
N VAL A 147 -6.25 -15.57 10.62
CA VAL A 147 -4.84 -15.52 10.20
C VAL A 147 -4.02 -14.78 11.25
N GLU A 148 -2.93 -15.40 11.70
CA GLU A 148 -2.05 -14.81 12.70
C GLU A 148 -1.12 -13.76 12.07
N HIS A 149 -1.30 -12.50 12.46
CA HIS A 149 -0.40 -11.41 12.10
C HIS A 149 0.77 -11.36 13.09
N ARG A 150 1.89 -11.97 12.71
CA ARG A 150 3.09 -12.07 13.54
C ARG A 150 3.94 -10.82 13.37
N HIS A 151 4.05 -10.04 14.43
CA HIS A 151 4.94 -8.87 14.51
C HIS A 151 6.24 -9.30 15.18
N TYR A 152 7.38 -9.05 14.53
CA TYR A 152 8.66 -9.49 15.07
C TYR A 152 9.67 -8.34 15.10
N ASP A 153 9.98 -7.86 16.31
CA ASP A 153 11.12 -6.96 16.55
C ASP A 153 12.41 -7.80 16.59
N ILE A 154 13.18 -7.79 15.50
CA ILE A 154 14.53 -8.38 15.47
C ILE A 154 15.51 -7.35 16.05
N GLY A 155 15.85 -7.49 17.33
CA GLY A 155 17.01 -6.81 17.90
C GLY A 155 18.28 -7.61 17.59
N VAL A 156 19.26 -6.99 16.91
CA VAL A 156 20.58 -7.59 16.73
C VAL A 156 21.48 -7.23 17.90
N LYS A 157 21.94 -8.22 18.67
CA LYS A 157 22.85 -7.98 19.80
C LYS A 157 24.27 -8.43 19.44
N TYR A 158 25.22 -7.53 19.62
CA TYR A 158 26.65 -7.80 19.45
C TYR A 158 27.26 -8.22 20.79
N GLU A 159 27.74 -9.46 20.91
CA GLU A 159 28.33 -9.96 22.16
C GLU A 159 29.81 -9.55 22.36
N GLY A 160 30.38 -8.80 21.43
CA GLY A 160 31.76 -8.30 21.55
C GLY A 160 32.85 -9.30 21.18
N ASP A 161 32.50 -10.55 20.85
CA ASP A 161 33.40 -11.62 20.40
C ASP A 161 33.42 -11.81 18.87
N GLY A 162 32.75 -10.93 18.14
CA GLY A 162 32.58 -11.00 16.69
C GLY A 162 31.39 -11.83 16.23
N THR A 163 30.58 -12.35 17.15
CA THR A 163 29.33 -13.06 16.84
C THR A 163 28.11 -12.15 17.04
N TRP A 164 27.16 -12.31 16.13
CA TRP A 164 25.85 -11.65 16.16
C TRP A 164 24.82 -12.74 16.44
N PHE A 165 23.93 -12.51 17.39
CA PHE A 165 22.81 -13.41 17.66
C PHE A 165 21.49 -12.67 17.55
N GLU A 166 20.49 -13.39 17.04
CA GLU A 166 19.10 -12.97 17.02
C GLU A 166 18.52 -13.13 18.43
N GLU A 167 18.11 -12.03 19.05
CA GLU A 167 17.32 -12.06 20.27
C GLU A 167 15.91 -11.57 19.94
N ALA A 168 14.92 -12.46 20.06
CA ALA A 168 13.51 -12.13 19.86
C ALA A 168 13.08 -11.14 20.95
N TYR A 169 12.86 -9.87 20.60
CA TYR A 169 12.28 -8.93 21.55
C TYR A 169 10.76 -8.95 21.40
N THR A 170 10.05 -9.35 22.46
CA THR A 170 8.63 -9.03 22.65
C THR A 170 8.55 -7.69 23.38
N GLY A 171 8.88 -6.58 22.73
CA GLY A 171 8.85 -5.27 23.38
C GLY A 171 8.94 -4.15 22.36
N SER A 172 7.95 -3.25 22.39
CA SER A 172 7.80 -2.13 21.47
C SER A 172 9.08 -1.33 21.30
N CYS A 173 9.55 -1.16 20.07
CA CYS A 173 10.48 -0.07 19.78
C CYS A 173 10.02 0.81 18.61
N TYR A 174 9.91 2.10 18.94
CA TYR A 174 9.84 3.30 18.11
C TYR A 174 8.82 3.35 16.96
N GLY A 175 7.64 3.87 17.29
CA GLY A 175 6.65 4.36 16.33
C GLY A 175 5.64 3.28 15.94
N GLU A 176 4.36 3.61 15.97
CA GLU A 176 3.23 2.71 15.66
C GLU A 176 3.18 2.30 14.16
N ASP A 177 4.22 2.56 13.37
CA ASP A 177 4.19 2.56 11.91
C ASP A 177 5.08 1.51 11.21
N LEU A 178 6.16 1.01 11.84
CA LEU A 178 7.09 0.04 11.19
C LEU A 178 6.61 -1.43 11.25
N THR A 179 5.42 -1.66 11.82
CA THR A 179 4.85 -2.99 12.10
C THR A 179 3.83 -3.47 11.07
N LYS A 180 3.73 -2.81 9.92
CA LYS A 180 2.62 -3.06 8.98
C LYS A 180 2.87 -4.33 8.15
N ALA A 181 2.02 -5.33 8.33
CA ALA A 181 1.99 -6.52 7.46
C ALA A 181 1.58 -6.09 6.04
N ILE A 182 1.76 -6.95 5.02
CA ILE A 182 1.33 -6.67 3.63
C ILE A 182 -0.09 -6.10 3.49
N VAL A 183 -0.91 -6.42 4.48
CA VAL A 183 -2.32 -6.12 4.68
C VAL A 183 -2.55 -4.69 5.12
N ASP A 184 -1.70 -4.19 6.03
CA ASP A 184 -1.79 -2.82 6.54
C ASP A 184 -1.26 -1.80 5.51
N CYS A 185 -0.52 -2.29 4.51
CA CYS A 185 -0.02 -1.51 3.39
C CYS A 185 -0.86 -1.68 2.11
N CYS A 186 -1.91 -2.51 2.14
CA CYS A 186 -2.75 -2.72 0.97
C CYS A 186 -3.83 -1.65 0.84
N ILE A 187 -4.05 -1.12 -0.36
CA ILE A 187 -5.10 -0.12 -0.59
C ILE A 187 -6.49 -0.76 -0.42
N LYS A 188 -6.69 -1.96 -1.00
CA LYS A 188 -7.94 -2.73 -0.87
C LYS A 188 -7.71 -4.22 -0.69
N MET A 189 -8.57 -4.84 0.11
CA MET A 189 -8.68 -6.29 0.24
C MET A 189 -9.92 -6.82 -0.49
N TYR A 190 -9.77 -7.99 -1.09
CA TYR A 190 -10.82 -8.75 -1.75
C TYR A 190 -10.84 -10.17 -1.19
N PHE A 191 -12.03 -10.71 -0.98
CA PHE A 191 -12.24 -11.99 -0.32
C PHE A 191 -12.93 -12.99 -1.26
N ASN A 192 -12.94 -14.26 -0.88
CA ASN A 192 -13.56 -15.35 -1.64
C ASN A 192 -12.99 -15.53 -3.05
N GLY A 193 -11.73 -15.15 -3.27
CA GLY A 193 -11.07 -15.24 -4.57
C GLY A 193 -11.59 -14.24 -5.60
N GLU A 194 -12.28 -13.18 -5.16
CA GLU A 194 -12.72 -12.10 -6.04
C GLU A 194 -11.52 -11.42 -6.69
N GLU A 195 -11.62 -11.23 -8.01
CA GLU A 195 -10.67 -10.42 -8.74
C GLU A 195 -10.97 -8.94 -8.52
N PRO A 196 -9.93 -8.11 -8.28
CA PRO A 196 -10.13 -6.69 -8.07
C PRO A 196 -10.60 -6.06 -9.37
N PRO A 197 -11.70 -5.29 -9.36
CA PRO A 197 -12.07 -4.49 -10.52
C PRO A 197 -10.99 -3.43 -10.77
N ILE A 198 -10.92 -2.89 -11.98
CA ILE A 198 -10.09 -1.71 -12.25
C ILE A 198 -10.56 -0.58 -11.33
N PHE A 199 -9.65 0.01 -10.58
CA PHE A 199 -9.97 1.14 -9.69
C PHE A 199 -8.87 2.20 -9.73
N CYS A 200 -9.25 3.42 -9.36
CA CYS A 200 -8.38 4.59 -9.26
C CYS A 200 -8.62 5.24 -7.91
N GLU A 201 -7.56 5.56 -7.19
CA GLU A 201 -7.60 6.26 -5.91
C GLU A 201 -6.60 7.41 -5.88
N VAL A 202 -6.97 8.46 -5.16
CA VAL A 202 -6.20 9.68 -5.03
C VAL A 202 -5.79 9.81 -3.58
N PHE A 203 -4.51 10.09 -3.35
CA PHE A 203 -3.94 10.47 -2.07
C PHE A 203 -3.22 11.79 -2.27
N CYS A 204 -3.40 12.73 -1.35
CA CYS A 204 -2.71 14.01 -1.42
C CYS A 204 -1.84 14.18 -0.20
N PHE A 205 -0.61 14.64 -0.39
CA PHE A 205 0.28 15.04 0.70
C PHE A 205 0.61 16.51 0.55
N GLN A 206 0.41 17.26 1.63
CA GLN A 206 0.82 18.65 1.69
C GLN A 206 2.32 18.73 1.97
N ALA A 207 3.07 19.38 1.09
CA ALA A 207 4.48 19.65 1.30
C ALA A 207 4.66 21.02 1.98
N GLY A 208 4.44 21.11 3.30
CA GLY A 208 4.73 22.32 4.08
C GLY A 208 3.77 22.65 5.21
N ASP A 209 4.21 23.52 6.12
CA ASP A 209 3.45 23.96 7.31
C ASP A 209 2.56 25.19 7.04
N ARG A 210 2.56 25.80 5.83
CA ARG A 210 1.93 27.11 5.59
C ARG A 210 1.34 27.29 4.19
N TRP A 211 0.03 27.15 4.15
CA TRP A 211 -0.79 27.81 3.13
C TRP A 211 -0.55 29.33 3.11
N PRO A 212 -0.41 30.00 1.94
CA PRO A 212 -0.96 29.64 0.63
C PRO A 212 0.04 29.50 -0.53
N ASP A 213 1.34 29.39 -0.25
CA ASP A 213 2.38 29.29 -1.28
C ASP A 213 2.82 27.83 -1.51
N ASP A 214 2.14 26.86 -0.90
CA ASP A 214 2.54 25.45 -0.88
C ASP A 214 2.07 24.70 -2.15
N GLU A 215 2.97 23.89 -2.69
CA GLU A 215 2.67 22.88 -3.71
C GLU A 215 2.04 21.66 -3.03
N VAL A 216 0.90 21.19 -3.53
CA VAL A 216 0.31 19.93 -3.08
C VAL A 216 0.75 18.83 -4.04
N ASP A 217 1.38 17.81 -3.48
CA ASP A 217 1.71 16.62 -4.23
C ASP A 217 0.49 15.69 -4.23
N VAL A 218 -0.10 15.53 -5.41
CA VAL A 218 -1.19 14.59 -5.66
C VAL A 218 -0.59 13.29 -6.18
N TYR A 219 -0.83 12.22 -5.45
CA TYR A 219 -0.46 10.86 -5.81
C TYR A 219 -1.71 10.14 -6.26
N VAL A 220 -1.71 9.69 -7.51
CA VAL A 220 -2.78 8.88 -8.05
C VAL A 220 -2.29 7.45 -8.16
N HIS A 221 -2.96 6.58 -7.41
CA HIS A 221 -2.74 5.15 -7.40
C HIS A 221 -3.86 4.48 -8.17
N PHE A 222 -3.53 3.51 -9.00
CA PHE A 222 -4.53 2.81 -9.78
C PHE A 222 -4.16 1.35 -9.92
N TYR A 223 -5.16 0.49 -9.76
CA TYR A 223 -5.04 -0.91 -10.09
C TYR A 223 -5.48 -1.12 -11.54
N LEU A 224 -4.51 -1.53 -12.36
CA LEU A 224 -4.74 -1.97 -13.72
C LEU A 224 -4.90 -3.49 -13.67
N GLY A 225 -6.13 -3.98 -13.76
CA GLY A 225 -6.35 -5.32 -14.30
C GLY A 225 -5.97 -5.35 -15.79
N GLU A 226 -6.47 -6.34 -16.55
CA GLU A 226 -6.47 -6.20 -18.01
C GLU A 226 -7.30 -4.97 -18.40
N THR A 227 -6.66 -3.95 -18.97
CA THR A 227 -7.29 -2.66 -19.24
C THR A 227 -6.78 -2.01 -20.51
N GLU A 228 -7.66 -1.26 -21.19
CA GLU A 228 -7.35 -0.42 -22.35
C GLU A 228 -7.01 1.02 -21.94
N ALA A 229 -6.92 1.31 -20.63
CA ALA A 229 -6.60 2.64 -20.13
C ALA A 229 -5.16 3.04 -20.55
N GLU A 230 -5.03 4.22 -21.16
CA GLU A 230 -3.74 4.76 -21.61
C GLU A 230 -3.33 6.00 -20.80
N LYS A 231 -4.32 6.74 -20.26
CA LYS A 231 -4.07 7.99 -19.53
C LYS A 231 -4.84 8.07 -18.21
N VAL A 232 -4.27 8.84 -17.30
CA VAL A 232 -4.89 9.34 -16.07
C VAL A 232 -5.11 10.84 -16.24
N LEU A 233 -6.34 11.29 -16.08
CA LEU A 233 -6.72 12.70 -16.06
C LEU A 233 -7.00 13.11 -14.61
N ILE A 234 -6.45 14.24 -14.19
CA ILE A 234 -6.56 14.74 -12.80
C ILE A 234 -7.30 16.06 -12.82
N TYR A 235 -8.24 16.18 -11.89
CA TYR A 235 -9.15 17.30 -11.76
C TYR A 235 -9.20 17.80 -10.32
N GLY A 236 -9.39 19.11 -10.17
CA GLY A 236 -9.54 19.78 -8.88
C GLY A 236 -10.87 20.53 -8.80
N ARG A 237 -11.41 20.64 -7.59
CA ARG A 237 -12.65 21.40 -7.32
C ARG A 237 -12.58 22.07 -5.96
N PHE A 238 -13.00 23.33 -5.87
CA PHE A 238 -13.16 24.02 -4.58
C PHE A 238 -14.64 24.02 -4.16
N GLY A 239 -14.98 23.35 -3.07
CA GLY A 239 -16.35 23.23 -2.59
C GLY A 239 -17.32 22.79 -3.70
N ASP A 240 -18.39 23.56 -3.89
CA ASP A 240 -19.43 23.34 -4.91
C ASP A 240 -19.14 24.00 -6.29
N ARG A 241 -17.92 24.48 -6.52
CA ARG A 241 -17.58 25.17 -7.78
C ARG A 241 -17.39 24.19 -8.94
N ASP A 242 -17.28 24.74 -10.15
CA ASP A 242 -16.94 23.95 -11.32
C ASP A 242 -15.55 23.31 -11.18
N GLU A 243 -15.46 22.07 -11.62
CA GLU A 243 -14.22 21.32 -11.68
C GLU A 243 -13.27 21.90 -12.75
N PHE A 244 -11.97 21.90 -12.45
CA PHE A 244 -10.94 22.35 -13.37
C PHE A 244 -9.87 21.28 -13.59
N PHE A 245 -9.32 21.25 -14.79
CA PHE A 245 -8.29 20.29 -15.18
C PHE A 245 -6.94 20.67 -14.57
N ILE A 246 -6.32 19.70 -13.89
CA ILE A 246 -4.99 19.84 -13.27
C ILE A 246 -3.91 19.32 -14.22
N GLY A 247 -4.11 18.13 -14.81
CA GLY A 247 -3.10 17.53 -15.68
C GLY A 247 -3.45 16.12 -16.17
N GLU A 248 -2.68 15.66 -17.16
CA GLU A 248 -2.75 14.29 -17.69
C GLU A 248 -1.40 13.57 -17.59
N ARG A 249 -1.46 12.25 -17.44
CA ARG A 249 -0.30 11.36 -17.25
C ARG A 249 -0.53 10.01 -17.94
N GLU A 250 0.53 9.37 -18.39
CA GLU A 250 0.46 8.03 -18.99
C GLU A 250 0.27 6.96 -17.90
N VAL A 251 -0.49 5.92 -18.25
CA VAL A 251 -0.69 4.74 -17.40
C VAL A 251 0.58 3.88 -17.39
N GLY A 252 1.05 3.45 -16.21
CA GLY A 252 2.16 2.47 -16.14
C GLY A 252 3.03 2.48 -14.87
N LYS A 253 2.94 3.51 -14.01
CA LYS A 253 3.56 3.63 -12.67
C LYS A 253 2.73 4.59 -11.80
N THR A 254 3.07 4.80 -10.51
CA THR A 254 2.44 5.88 -9.70
C THR A 254 2.50 7.13 -10.52
N THR A 255 1.36 7.78 -10.59
CA THR A 255 1.34 9.10 -11.17
C THR A 255 1.47 10.09 -10.03
N LYS A 256 2.68 10.64 -9.85
CA LYS A 256 2.87 11.85 -9.04
C LYS A 256 2.59 13.07 -9.91
N ALA A 257 1.67 13.91 -9.47
CA ALA A 257 1.38 15.20 -10.08
C ALA A 257 1.44 16.27 -8.98
N THR A 258 2.35 17.23 -9.15
CA THR A 258 2.39 18.38 -8.27
C THR A 258 1.39 19.42 -8.78
N VAL A 259 0.56 19.92 -7.87
CA VAL A 259 -0.52 20.87 -8.14
C VAL A 259 -0.25 22.12 -7.32
N THR A 260 -0.05 23.24 -7.99
CA THR A 260 -0.01 24.54 -7.32
C THR A 260 -1.43 25.00 -7.08
N ILE A 261 -1.84 25.09 -5.81
CA ILE A 261 -3.19 25.51 -5.46
C ILE A 261 -3.18 27.04 -5.31
N PRO A 262 -3.99 27.79 -6.08
CA PRO A 262 -3.94 29.23 -6.02
C PRO A 262 -4.36 29.76 -4.63
N PRO A 263 -3.71 30.82 -4.11
CA PRO A 263 -3.90 31.33 -2.74
C PRO A 263 -5.30 31.78 -2.29
N ALA A 264 -6.32 31.70 -3.14
CA ALA A 264 -7.46 32.61 -3.05
C ALA A 264 -8.78 32.01 -2.57
N ASP A 265 -8.88 30.71 -2.28
CA ASP A 265 -10.17 30.11 -1.93
C ASP A 265 -10.05 29.24 -0.68
N TYR A 266 -10.23 29.88 0.49
CA TYR A 266 -10.42 29.21 1.77
C TYR A 266 -11.73 28.40 1.73
N GLY A 267 -11.61 27.12 1.41
CA GLY A 267 -12.71 26.16 1.33
C GLY A 267 -12.19 24.73 1.14
N GLU A 268 -13.09 23.76 1.23
CA GLU A 268 -12.80 22.35 0.97
C GLU A 268 -12.24 22.18 -0.46
N PHE A 269 -11.07 21.57 -0.60
CA PHE A 269 -10.47 21.28 -1.90
C PHE A 269 -10.57 19.79 -2.18
N TYR A 270 -11.23 19.45 -3.29
CA TYR A 270 -11.41 18.08 -3.74
C TYR A 270 -10.51 17.80 -4.92
N VAL A 271 -9.94 16.60 -4.95
CA VAL A 271 -9.19 16.08 -6.08
C VAL A 271 -9.84 14.79 -6.55
N ARG A 272 -9.95 14.65 -7.88
CA ARG A 272 -10.47 13.45 -8.53
C ARG A 272 -9.58 13.06 -9.70
N ALA A 273 -9.47 11.76 -9.93
CA ALA A 273 -8.76 11.21 -11.08
C ALA A 273 -9.66 10.29 -11.92
N GLU A 274 -9.44 10.29 -13.23
CA GLU A 274 -10.12 9.43 -14.19
C GLU A 274 -9.12 8.68 -15.07
N LEU A 275 -9.27 7.37 -15.16
CA LEU A 275 -8.58 6.53 -16.14
C LEU A 275 -9.36 6.55 -17.46
N VAL A 276 -8.68 6.84 -18.56
CA VAL A 276 -9.30 6.91 -19.89
C VAL A 276 -8.54 6.08 -20.93
N ASP A 277 -9.29 5.52 -21.87
CA ASP A 277 -8.73 4.83 -23.04
C ASP A 277 -8.24 5.81 -24.13
N ALA A 278 -7.67 5.28 -25.21
CA ALA A 278 -7.19 6.07 -26.36
C ALA A 278 -8.27 6.98 -27.00
N ALA A 279 -9.54 6.63 -26.84
CA ALA A 279 -10.69 7.38 -27.37
C ALA A 279 -11.23 8.43 -26.36
N GLY A 280 -10.67 8.49 -25.15
CA GLY A 280 -11.11 9.38 -24.08
C GLY A 280 -12.32 8.88 -23.30
N LYS A 281 -12.68 7.60 -23.42
CA LYS A 281 -13.75 6.99 -22.63
C LYS A 281 -13.23 6.66 -21.23
N ILE A 282 -14.00 7.03 -20.20
CA ILE A 282 -13.70 6.70 -18.81
C ILE A 282 -13.79 5.19 -18.59
N VAL A 283 -12.69 4.60 -18.14
CA VAL A 283 -12.54 3.20 -17.76
C VAL A 283 -12.79 3.01 -16.26
N ALA A 284 -12.27 3.91 -15.43
CA ALA A 284 -12.56 4.00 -14.00
C ALA A 284 -12.32 5.43 -13.51
N ALA A 285 -12.90 5.79 -12.36
CA ALA A 285 -12.70 7.09 -11.73
C ALA A 285 -12.56 6.91 -10.21
N SER A 286 -11.77 7.77 -9.58
CA SER A 286 -11.72 7.87 -8.13
C SER A 286 -12.99 8.54 -7.60
N GLU A 287 -13.27 8.30 -6.32
CA GLU A 287 -14.13 9.20 -5.56
C GLU A 287 -13.44 10.57 -5.39
N ASP A 288 -14.22 11.58 -5.00
CA ASP A 288 -13.70 12.91 -4.68
C ASP A 288 -12.89 12.81 -3.38
N TYR A 289 -11.57 13.00 -3.45
CA TYR A 289 -10.70 13.04 -2.29
C TYR A 289 -10.68 14.45 -1.70
N LEU A 290 -11.19 14.62 -0.49
CA LEU A 290 -11.08 15.87 0.25
C LEU A 290 -9.65 16.01 0.79
N LEU A 291 -8.96 17.08 0.41
CA LEU A 291 -7.70 17.46 1.04
C LEU A 291 -8.00 17.92 2.47
N GLU A 292 -7.78 17.04 3.45
CA GLU A 292 -7.91 17.35 4.87
C GLU A 292 -6.81 18.34 5.27
N ASN A 293 -7.22 19.45 5.88
CA ASN A 293 -6.32 20.45 6.41
C ASN A 293 -6.06 20.13 7.88
N ASP A 294 -5.00 19.38 8.16
CA ASP A 294 -4.51 19.22 9.52
C ASP A 294 -3.91 20.56 9.98
N ALA A 295 -4.76 21.32 10.70
CA ALA A 295 -4.45 22.53 11.43
C ALA A 295 -4.19 23.82 10.61
N ILE A 296 -5.28 24.51 10.28
CA ILE A 296 -5.32 25.94 10.61
C ILE A 296 -5.50 25.99 12.14
N PRO A 297 -4.49 26.33 12.97
CA PRO A 297 -4.82 26.84 14.29
C PRO A 297 -5.76 28.03 14.03
N GLU A 298 -6.98 28.00 14.61
CA GLU A 298 -7.89 29.15 14.52
C GLU A 298 -7.04 30.42 14.67
N PRO A 299 -7.14 31.39 13.73
CA PRO A 299 -6.27 32.55 13.75
C PRO A 299 -6.28 33.07 15.18
N GLU A 300 -5.11 33.17 15.82
CA GLU A 300 -4.99 33.68 17.18
C GLU A 300 -5.77 35.00 17.22
N VAL A 301 -7.01 34.94 17.70
CA VAL A 301 -7.83 36.12 17.87
C VAL A 301 -7.05 36.89 18.91
N ASP A 302 -6.51 38.05 18.55
CA ASP A 302 -5.82 38.92 19.51
C ASP A 302 -6.77 39.02 20.69
N PRO A 303 -6.44 38.46 21.87
CA PRO A 303 -7.38 38.42 22.98
C PRO A 303 -7.67 39.83 23.49
N THR A 304 -6.96 40.83 22.97
CA THR A 304 -7.16 42.25 23.20
C THR A 304 -7.91 42.97 22.06
N GLU A 305 -8.37 42.26 21.03
CA GLU A 305 -9.21 42.83 19.98
C GLU A 305 -10.52 43.36 20.59
N GLY A 306 -10.84 44.63 20.30
CA GLY A 306 -11.99 45.33 20.91
C GLY A 306 -11.77 45.85 22.34
N MET A 307 -10.67 45.51 23.03
CA MET A 307 -10.34 46.06 24.34
C MET A 307 -9.89 47.52 24.26
N THR A 308 -10.33 48.32 25.22
CA THR A 308 -9.80 49.68 25.43
C THR A 308 -8.34 49.62 25.90
N PHE A 309 -7.60 50.72 25.72
CA PHE A 309 -6.19 50.81 26.12
C PHE A 309 -5.92 50.38 27.57
N PHE A 310 -6.80 50.75 28.51
CA PHE A 310 -6.64 50.36 29.92
C PHE A 310 -6.92 48.88 30.19
N GLU A 311 -7.83 48.27 29.43
CA GLU A 311 -8.08 46.82 29.51
C GLU A 311 -6.89 46.03 28.96
N LYS A 312 -6.27 46.51 27.88
CA LYS A 312 -5.02 45.92 27.36
C LYS A 312 -3.88 45.98 28.38
N ILE A 313 -3.71 47.12 29.07
CA ILE A 313 -2.71 47.25 30.15
C ILE A 313 -3.00 46.25 31.28
N LYS A 314 -4.26 46.13 31.70
CA LYS A 314 -4.65 45.24 32.80
C LYS A 314 -4.47 43.77 32.43
N TYR A 315 -4.82 43.39 31.20
CA TYR A 315 -4.62 42.05 30.65
C TYR A 315 -3.13 41.69 30.61
N THR A 316 -2.29 42.58 30.07
CA THR A 316 -0.83 42.40 30.01
C THR A 316 -0.21 42.30 31.40
N PHE A 317 -0.65 43.14 32.35
CA PHE A 317 -0.18 43.10 33.73
C PHE A 317 -0.56 41.78 34.43
N ASN A 318 -1.77 41.26 34.20
CA ASN A 318 -2.21 40.00 34.77
C ASN A 318 -1.44 38.80 34.21
N LEU A 319 -1.13 38.79 32.89
CA LEU A 319 -0.26 37.79 32.27
C LEU A 319 1.14 37.81 32.90
N PHE A 320 1.73 38.99 33.07
CA PHE A 320 3.03 39.15 33.72
C PHE A 320 3.02 38.64 35.17
N VAL A 321 1.95 38.91 35.93
CA VAL A 321 1.80 38.39 37.30
C VAL A 321 1.62 36.86 37.31
N ALA A 322 0.90 36.29 36.34
CA ALA A 322 0.72 34.86 36.20
C ALA A 322 2.05 34.14 35.89
N GLU A 323 2.87 34.69 35.00
CA GLU A 323 4.20 34.13 34.72
C GLU A 323 5.14 34.20 35.92
N ILE A 324 5.12 35.29 36.69
CA ILE A 324 5.89 35.38 37.95
C ILE A 324 5.41 34.32 38.94
N ALA A 325 4.10 34.11 39.07
CA ALA A 325 3.54 33.09 39.95
C ALA A 325 3.94 31.67 39.49
N TRP A 326 3.94 31.41 38.18
CA TRP A 326 4.40 30.14 37.60
C TRP A 326 5.89 29.92 37.82
N GLY A 327 6.72 30.96 37.63
CA GLY A 327 8.15 30.93 37.91
C GLY A 327 8.46 30.66 39.39
N ILE A 328 7.69 31.27 40.31
CA ILE A 328 7.80 30.99 41.75
C ILE A 328 7.37 29.55 42.07
N TYR A 329 6.32 29.05 41.43
CA TYR A 329 5.85 27.68 41.59
C TYR A 329 6.90 26.65 41.11
N VAL A 330 7.49 26.87 39.94
CA VAL A 330 8.57 26.05 39.39
C VAL A 330 9.81 26.11 40.27
N MET A 331 10.20 27.30 40.77
CA MET A 331 11.30 27.41 41.74
C MET A 331 11.00 26.64 43.03
N ASN A 332 9.79 26.73 43.57
CA ASN A 332 9.41 25.96 44.77
C ASN A 332 9.46 24.45 44.54
N ILE A 333 9.06 23.96 43.35
CA ILE A 333 9.21 22.55 42.97
C ILE A 333 10.70 22.16 42.89
N LEU A 334 11.54 22.99 42.27
CA LEU A 334 12.99 22.80 42.21
C LEU A 334 13.61 22.77 43.61
N PHE A 335 13.22 23.66 44.52
CA PHE A 335 13.66 23.64 45.92
C PHE A 335 13.22 22.37 46.66
N TYR A 336 12.02 21.87 46.37
CA TYR A 336 11.51 20.62 46.93
C TYR A 336 12.31 19.40 46.43
N LEU A 337 12.70 19.39 45.16
CA LEU A 337 13.47 18.31 44.53
C LEU A 337 14.95 18.29 44.96
N ILE A 338 15.52 19.45 45.33
CA ILE A 338 16.94 19.58 45.74
C ILE A 338 17.13 19.37 47.25
N GLY A 339 16.05 19.15 48.02
CA GLY A 339 16.14 18.64 49.40
C GLY A 339 16.73 19.61 50.42
N MET A 340 16.56 20.93 50.25
CA MET A 340 16.92 21.90 51.29
C MET A 340 15.73 22.18 52.20
N SER A 341 15.69 21.50 53.34
CA SER A 341 14.93 21.94 54.51
C SER A 341 15.51 23.27 55.02
N PHE A 342 14.68 24.32 55.12
CA PHE A 342 14.90 25.42 56.04
C PHE A 342 13.98 25.29 57.24
#